data_AF-A0A059DDI7-F1
#
_entry.id   AF-A0A059DDI7-F1
#
_cell.length_a   1.000
_cell.length_b   1.000
_cell.length_c   1.000
_cell.angle_alpha   90.00
_cell.angle_beta   90.00
_cell.angle_gamma   90.00
#
_symmetry.space_group_name_H-M   'P 1'
#
loop_
_entity.id
_entity.type
_entity.pdbx_description
1 polymer ?
#
loop_
_entity_poly.entity_id
_entity_poly.type
_entity_poly.pdbx_seq_one_letter_code
_entity_poly.pdbx_strand_id
1 'polypeptide(L)'
;EDLYYPHPLVQDMLWGFLHHVTEPVLKRWPFSMIREKALKVAIKHVHYEDENSRYLTIGCVEKVLCMIACWVEDPNSEAYKRHLARIPDYYWIAEDGLKMQTFGCQMWDAAFTIQAIMSSNLTEEYATTLRKGHDFVKASQVQDNPSDDFKAMYRHISKGAWTFAMQDHGWQVSDCTAEGLKTALLFSQMSPDLVGEKMETERFYDAVNVILSLQSSNGGFPAWEPQRAYAWLEKFNPTEFFEDTLIEREYVECTSSAIQGLALFKKLHPKHRRKEIDSCIARAIDYIEDTQLPDGSWYGCWGICYTYGTWFAVEGLAACGKSYRNCPSVRKACEFLLSKQLPCGGGESYLSSQNKVYTNLEGNRPNLVQTAWALLSLIDAGQVRV
;
A
#
# COMPACT_ATOMS: atom_id res chain seq x y z
N GLU A 1 -19.37 0.93 21.93
CA GLU A 1 -19.43 1.20 20.48
C GLU A 1 -18.03 1.22 19.87
N ASP A 2 -17.00 1.66 20.61
CA ASP A 2 -15.61 1.74 20.11
C ASP A 2 -14.78 0.43 20.18
N LEU A 3 -15.30 -0.63 20.80
CA LEU A 3 -14.63 -1.95 20.87
C LEU A 3 -14.99 -2.76 19.62
N TYR A 4 -14.17 -2.63 18.58
CA TYR A 4 -14.32 -3.36 17.32
C TYR A 4 -13.62 -4.73 17.35
N TYR A 5 -12.48 -4.82 18.03
CA TYR A 5 -11.64 -6.02 18.12
C TYR A 5 -11.47 -6.46 19.59
N PRO A 6 -12.43 -7.23 20.16
CA PRO A 6 -12.39 -7.61 21.57
C PRO A 6 -11.28 -8.62 21.87
N HIS A 7 -10.65 -8.49 23.04
CA HIS A 7 -9.59 -9.39 23.44
C HIS A 7 -10.13 -10.81 23.70
N PRO A 8 -9.47 -11.85 23.17
CA PRO A 8 -9.72 -13.21 23.60
C PRO A 8 -9.13 -13.44 24.99
N LEU A 9 -9.73 -14.36 25.76
CA LEU A 9 -9.28 -14.69 27.12
C LEU A 9 -7.77 -15.00 27.22
N VAL A 10 -7.18 -15.62 26.19
CA VAL A 10 -5.75 -15.93 26.15
C VAL A 10 -4.87 -14.68 26.17
N GLN A 11 -5.30 -13.60 25.52
CA GLN A 11 -4.61 -12.31 25.50
C GLN A 11 -4.68 -11.66 26.88
N ASP A 12 -5.88 -11.62 27.48
CA ASP A 12 -6.08 -11.08 28.83
C ASP A 12 -5.24 -11.83 29.88
N MET A 13 -5.19 -13.17 29.79
CA MET A 13 -4.37 -13.99 30.69
C MET A 13 -2.87 -13.68 30.52
N LEU A 14 -2.39 -13.56 29.27
CA LEU A 14 -1.00 -13.23 28.99
C LEU A 14 -0.64 -11.85 29.53
N TRP A 15 -1.45 -10.84 29.25
CA TRP A 15 -1.22 -9.48 29.72
C TRP A 15 -1.32 -9.36 31.23
N GLY A 16 -2.28 -10.04 31.85
CA GLY A 16 -2.39 -10.16 33.30
C GLY A 16 -1.12 -10.75 33.91
N PHE A 17 -0.56 -11.80 33.30
CA PHE A 17 0.72 -12.36 33.73
C PHE A 17 1.88 -11.37 33.54
N LEU A 18 1.98 -10.73 32.38
CA LEU A 18 3.02 -9.73 32.10
C LEU A 18 2.97 -8.57 33.11
N HIS A 19 1.77 -8.08 33.43
CA HIS A 19 1.59 -6.95 34.33
C HIS A 19 1.76 -7.32 35.81
N HIS A 20 1.15 -8.41 36.27
CA HIS A 20 1.15 -8.76 37.70
C HIS A 20 2.37 -9.56 38.13
N VAL A 21 3.05 -10.26 37.20
CA VAL A 21 4.20 -11.11 37.52
C VAL A 21 5.48 -10.58 36.89
N THR A 22 5.52 -10.41 35.57
CA THR A 22 6.76 -10.06 34.85
C THR A 22 7.23 -8.64 35.18
N GLU A 23 6.34 -7.65 35.21
CA GLU A 23 6.68 -6.25 35.47
C GLU A 23 7.31 -6.05 36.86
N PRO A 24 6.75 -6.57 37.98
CA PRO A 24 7.41 -6.50 39.28
C PRO A 24 8.78 -7.20 39.33
N VAL A 25 8.95 -8.32 38.61
CA VAL A 25 10.22 -9.04 38.53
C VAL A 25 11.27 -8.21 37.80
N LEU A 26 10.93 -7.65 36.64
CA LEU A 26 11.82 -6.82 35.83
C LEU A 26 12.23 -5.50 36.49
N LYS A 27 11.54 -5.06 37.55
CA LYS A 27 11.95 -3.89 38.36
C LYS A 27 13.03 -4.21 39.38
N ARG A 28 13.31 -5.49 39.66
CA ARG A 28 14.27 -5.91 40.70
C ARG A 28 15.61 -6.34 40.09
N TRP A 29 16.70 -6.07 40.80
CA TRP A 29 18.01 -6.58 40.42
C TRP A 29 18.06 -8.12 40.62
N PRO A 30 18.67 -8.89 39.70
CA PRO A 30 19.41 -8.47 38.51
C PRO A 30 18.56 -8.30 37.23
N PHE A 31 17.26 -8.62 37.27
CA PHE A 31 16.39 -8.61 36.08
C PHE A 31 16.16 -7.22 35.47
N SER A 32 16.31 -6.15 36.26
CA SER A 32 16.31 -4.77 35.75
C SER A 32 17.40 -4.50 34.70
N MET A 33 18.49 -5.26 34.70
CA MET A 33 19.51 -5.18 33.65
C MET A 33 18.98 -5.64 32.28
N ILE A 34 18.02 -6.57 32.26
CA ILE A 34 17.37 -7.02 31.02
C ILE A 34 16.55 -5.87 30.43
N ARG A 35 15.84 -5.11 31.27
CA ARG A 35 15.09 -3.92 30.84
C ARG A 35 16.01 -2.86 30.27
N GLU A 36 17.11 -2.55 30.95
CA GLU A 36 18.09 -1.58 30.45
C GLU A 36 18.65 -1.99 29.07
N LYS A 37 18.96 -3.28 28.90
CA LYS A 37 19.39 -3.82 27.60
C LYS A 37 18.29 -3.71 26.54
N ALA A 38 17.04 -4.01 26.89
CA ALA A 38 15.91 -3.90 25.98
C ALA A 38 15.67 -2.45 25.53
N LEU A 39 15.77 -1.47 26.44
CA LEU A 39 15.64 -0.05 26.12
C LEU A 39 16.74 0.43 25.17
N LYS A 40 17.99 -0.02 25.36
CA LYS A 40 19.10 0.26 24.42
C LYS A 40 18.84 -0.31 23.03
N VAL A 41 18.23 -1.50 22.94
CA VAL A 41 17.84 -2.08 21.66
C VAL A 41 16.69 -1.30 21.03
N ALA A 42 15.68 -0.91 21.80
CA ALA A 42 14.52 -0.16 21.31
C ALA A 42 14.94 1.20 20.75
N ILE A 43 15.71 2.00 21.50
CA ILE A 43 16.15 3.32 21.04
C ILE A 43 17.09 3.23 19.82
N LYS A 44 17.86 2.15 19.69
CA LYS A 44 18.65 1.88 18.48
C LYS A 44 17.77 1.73 17.23
N HIS A 45 16.61 1.09 17.35
CA HIS A 45 15.68 0.96 16.21
C HIS A 45 15.00 2.29 15.88
N VAL A 46 14.65 3.08 16.91
CA VAL A 46 14.12 4.44 16.72
C VAL A 46 15.11 5.31 15.94
N HIS A 47 16.37 5.40 16.40
CA HIS A 47 17.39 6.20 15.72
C HIS A 47 17.65 5.73 14.28
N TYR A 48 17.63 4.41 14.07
CA TYR A 48 17.80 3.86 12.72
C TYR A 48 16.65 4.25 11.78
N GLU A 49 15.40 4.16 12.26
CA GLU A 49 14.24 4.57 11.48
C GLU A 49 14.27 6.09 11.20
N ASP A 50 14.62 6.88 12.20
CA ASP A 50 14.74 8.33 12.09
C ASP A 50 15.74 8.75 11.01
N GLU A 51 16.92 8.12 10.98
CA GLU A 51 17.93 8.42 9.97
C GLU A 51 17.49 7.99 8.56
N ASN A 52 16.89 6.80 8.43
CA ASN A 52 16.51 6.23 7.13
C ASN A 52 15.30 6.91 6.49
N SER A 53 14.39 7.45 7.30
CA SER A 53 13.21 8.21 6.85
C SER A 53 13.43 9.72 6.89
N ARG A 54 14.65 10.18 7.21
CA ARG A 54 14.96 11.62 7.36
C ARG A 54 14.02 12.31 8.36
N TYR A 55 13.72 11.61 9.45
CA TYR A 55 12.88 12.01 10.58
C TYR A 55 11.40 12.18 10.24
N LEU A 56 10.94 11.52 9.18
CA LEU A 56 9.52 11.38 8.85
C LEU A 56 8.90 10.19 9.60
N THR A 57 9.59 9.05 9.68
CA THR A 57 9.03 7.73 10.12
C THR A 57 7.92 7.22 9.19
N ILE A 58 7.32 6.05 9.47
CA ILE A 58 6.31 5.45 8.59
C ILE A 58 4.96 6.16 8.61
N GLY A 59 4.69 6.94 9.66
CA GLY A 59 3.41 7.63 9.82
C GLY A 59 3.32 8.47 11.09
N CYS A 60 2.28 9.31 11.17
CA CYS A 60 2.20 10.39 12.16
C CYS A 60 2.24 9.92 13.63
N VAL A 61 1.69 8.76 13.93
CA VAL A 61 1.71 8.21 15.30
C VAL A 61 3.12 7.79 15.67
N GLU A 62 3.78 6.99 14.84
CA GLU A 62 5.17 6.59 15.04
C GLU A 62 6.07 7.82 15.12
N LYS A 63 5.89 8.78 14.21
CA LYS A 63 6.61 10.06 14.17
C LYS A 63 6.63 10.68 15.57
N VAL A 64 5.45 10.90 16.16
CA VAL A 64 5.34 11.58 17.45
C VAL A 64 5.99 10.77 18.56
N LEU A 65 5.84 9.44 18.55
CA LEU A 65 6.45 8.56 19.55
C LEU A 65 7.98 8.52 19.46
N CYS A 66 8.55 8.41 18.26
CA CYS A 66 9.99 8.45 18.02
C CYS A 66 10.57 9.80 18.45
N MET A 67 9.90 10.90 18.08
CA MET A 67 10.29 12.24 18.51
C MET A 67 10.32 12.39 20.05
N ILE A 68 9.31 11.86 20.74
CA ILE A 68 9.27 11.87 22.21
C ILE A 68 10.40 11.02 22.78
N ALA A 69 10.69 9.85 22.19
CA ALA A 69 11.79 8.99 22.63
C ALA A 69 13.14 9.72 22.52
N CYS A 70 13.41 10.41 21.42
CA CYS A 70 14.61 11.23 21.25
C CYS A 70 14.66 12.40 22.25
N TRP A 71 13.51 13.03 22.55
CA TRP A 71 13.43 14.10 23.54
C TRP A 71 13.72 13.62 24.97
N VAL A 72 13.21 12.44 25.34
CA VAL A 72 13.48 11.82 26.64
C VAL A 72 14.94 11.42 26.77
N GLU A 73 15.58 10.96 25.69
CA GLU A 73 17.01 10.64 25.68
C GLU A 73 17.88 11.90 25.85
N ASP A 74 17.67 12.92 25.03
CA ASP A 74 18.29 14.23 25.17
C ASP A 74 17.46 15.33 24.46
N PRO A 75 16.86 16.28 25.22
CA PRO A 75 16.04 17.34 24.65
C PRO A 75 16.82 18.37 23.82
N ASN A 76 18.16 18.36 23.85
CA ASN A 76 19.02 19.22 23.04
C ASN A 76 19.65 18.50 21.84
N SER A 77 19.35 17.22 21.66
CA SER A 77 19.92 16.38 20.61
C SER A 77 19.60 16.90 19.21
N GLU A 78 20.50 16.62 18.27
CA GLU A 78 20.28 16.92 16.85
C GLU A 78 19.09 16.14 16.30
N ALA A 79 18.91 14.88 16.73
CA ALA A 79 17.77 14.05 16.36
C ALA A 79 16.43 14.71 16.71
N TYR A 80 16.29 15.20 17.94
CA TYR A 80 15.07 15.90 18.36
C TYR A 80 14.81 17.18 17.54
N LYS A 81 15.84 17.97 17.25
CA LYS A 81 15.71 19.19 16.43
C LYS A 81 15.26 18.89 15.00
N ARG A 82 15.79 17.83 14.39
CA ARG A 82 15.39 17.38 13.05
C ARG A 82 13.96 16.87 13.04
N HIS A 83 13.57 16.14 14.08
CA HIS A 83 12.17 15.75 14.30
C HIS A 83 11.24 16.97 14.35
N LEU A 84 11.57 18.01 15.13
CA LEU A 84 10.76 19.22 15.21
C LEU A 84 10.60 19.90 13.83
N ALA A 85 11.69 19.94 13.05
CA ALA A 85 11.69 20.53 11.72
C ALA A 85 10.78 19.79 10.72
N ARG A 86 10.50 18.50 10.95
CA ARG A 86 9.64 17.66 10.10
C ARG A 86 8.18 17.58 10.53
N ILE A 87 7.79 18.19 11.65
CA ILE A 87 6.37 18.23 12.06
C ILE A 87 5.48 18.88 10.99
N PRO A 88 5.87 20.01 10.36
CA PRO A 88 5.04 20.66 9.35
C PRO A 88 4.73 19.79 8.12
N ASP A 89 5.57 18.80 7.80
CA ASP A 89 5.35 17.85 6.71
C ASP A 89 4.03 17.05 6.89
N TYR A 90 3.55 16.93 8.14
CA TYR A 90 2.30 16.24 8.48
C TYR A 90 1.09 17.17 8.54
N TYR A 91 1.27 18.48 8.40
CA TYR A 91 0.17 19.43 8.52
C TYR A 91 -0.57 19.64 7.19
N TRP A 92 -1.90 19.70 7.27
CA TRP A 92 -2.78 20.04 6.16
C TRP A 92 -3.79 21.08 6.59
N ILE A 93 -3.88 22.19 5.86
CA ILE A 93 -4.91 23.21 6.10
C ILE A 93 -6.08 22.89 5.17
N ALA A 94 -7.15 22.34 5.73
CA ALA A 94 -8.42 22.09 5.06
C ALA A 94 -9.42 23.23 5.32
N GLU A 95 -10.57 23.19 4.64
CA GLU A 95 -11.68 24.14 4.77
C GLU A 95 -12.25 24.24 6.19
N ASP A 96 -12.09 23.18 7.00
CA ASP A 96 -12.51 23.07 8.39
C ASP A 96 -11.36 23.24 9.38
N GLY A 97 -10.17 23.61 8.91
CA GLY A 97 -9.01 23.99 9.74
C GLY A 97 -7.77 23.12 9.55
N LEU A 98 -6.83 23.28 10.47
CA LEU A 98 -5.55 22.55 10.47
C LEU A 98 -5.76 21.11 10.95
N LYS A 99 -5.28 20.15 10.14
CA LYS A 99 -5.30 18.72 10.41
C LYS A 99 -3.88 18.15 10.37
N MET A 100 -3.69 17.02 11.05
CA MET A 100 -2.49 16.20 10.90
C MET A 100 -2.82 15.02 9.98
N GLN A 101 -2.09 14.90 8.88
CA GLN A 101 -2.17 13.75 7.97
C GLN A 101 -1.41 12.57 8.58
N THR A 102 -1.71 11.33 8.17
CA THR A 102 -0.89 10.16 8.55
C THR A 102 0.49 10.23 7.90
N PHE A 103 0.50 10.59 6.62
CA PHE A 103 1.59 10.96 5.73
C PHE A 103 0.89 11.58 4.49
N GLY A 104 1.64 12.14 3.53
CA GLY A 104 1.05 12.59 2.27
C GLY A 104 0.75 11.43 1.31
N CYS A 105 -0.07 11.66 0.28
CA CYS A 105 -0.42 10.69 -0.77
C CYS A 105 0.12 11.10 -2.16
N GLN A 106 1.20 11.89 -2.19
CA GLN A 106 1.60 12.63 -3.40
C GLN A 106 1.95 11.70 -4.57
N MET A 107 2.74 10.66 -4.34
CA MET A 107 3.12 9.72 -5.39
C MET A 107 1.96 8.83 -5.83
N TRP A 108 1.13 8.37 -4.89
CA TRP A 108 -0.08 7.61 -5.19
C TRP A 108 -1.06 8.40 -6.09
N ASP A 109 -1.39 9.62 -5.69
CA ASP A 109 -2.32 10.48 -6.43
C ASP A 109 -1.75 10.92 -7.78
N ALA A 110 -0.45 11.21 -7.84
CA ALA A 110 0.22 11.57 -9.09
C ALA A 110 0.18 10.40 -10.08
N ALA A 111 0.49 9.17 -9.64
CA ALA A 111 0.47 7.98 -10.50
C ALA A 111 -0.92 7.77 -11.12
N PHE A 112 -1.98 7.73 -10.31
CA PHE A 112 -3.33 7.52 -10.83
C PHE A 112 -3.83 8.67 -11.69
N THR A 113 -3.54 9.92 -11.31
CA THR A 113 -3.94 11.10 -12.09
C THR A 113 -3.29 11.09 -13.48
N ILE A 114 -1.99 10.77 -13.55
CA ILE A 114 -1.26 10.66 -14.82
C ILE A 114 -1.87 9.56 -15.69
N GLN A 115 -2.12 8.38 -15.12
CA GLN A 115 -2.74 7.27 -15.84
C GLN A 115 -4.15 7.63 -16.35
N ALA A 116 -4.94 8.36 -15.56
CA ALA A 116 -6.26 8.83 -15.97
C ALA A 116 -6.19 9.82 -17.15
N ILE A 117 -5.28 10.80 -17.13
CA ILE A 117 -5.07 11.74 -18.24
C ILE A 117 -4.60 11.01 -19.51
N MET A 118 -3.68 10.05 -19.38
CA MET A 118 -3.22 9.23 -20.50
C MET A 118 -4.35 8.38 -21.10
N SER A 119 -5.34 8.02 -20.29
CA SER A 119 -6.50 7.22 -20.71
C SER A 119 -7.65 8.07 -21.28
N SER A 120 -7.61 9.40 -21.13
CA SER A 120 -8.74 10.28 -21.48
C SER A 120 -8.69 10.88 -22.89
N ASN A 121 -7.74 10.48 -23.75
CA ASN A 121 -7.45 11.12 -25.05
C ASN A 121 -7.11 12.63 -24.94
N LEU A 122 -6.76 13.14 -23.75
CA LEU A 122 -6.42 14.57 -23.52
C LEU A 122 -4.92 14.80 -23.36
N THR A 123 -4.09 13.84 -23.77
CA THR A 123 -2.64 13.87 -23.54
C THR A 123 -1.96 15.11 -24.13
N GLU A 124 -2.36 15.56 -25.32
CA GLU A 124 -1.80 16.76 -25.94
C GLU A 124 -2.18 18.04 -25.20
N GLU A 125 -3.43 18.14 -24.74
CA GLU A 125 -3.93 19.29 -23.97
C GLU A 125 -3.21 19.41 -22.62
N TYR A 126 -2.88 18.27 -22.00
CA TYR A 126 -2.19 18.21 -20.72
C TYR A 126 -0.67 18.01 -20.84
N ALA A 127 -0.06 18.24 -22.01
CA ALA A 127 1.36 17.98 -22.26
C ALA A 127 2.31 18.59 -21.21
N THR A 128 2.11 19.86 -20.85
CA THR A 128 2.91 20.55 -19.83
C THR A 128 2.75 19.92 -18.45
N THR A 129 1.53 19.53 -18.10
CA THR A 129 1.22 18.84 -16.83
C THR A 129 1.87 17.47 -16.79
N LEU A 130 1.77 16.71 -17.88
CA LEU A 130 2.38 15.38 -18.01
C LEU A 130 3.91 15.45 -17.96
N ARG A 131 4.55 16.46 -18.56
CA ARG A 131 5.99 16.68 -18.41
C ARG A 131 6.41 16.88 -16.95
N LYS A 132 5.70 17.74 -16.22
CA LYS A 132 5.96 17.93 -14.77
C LYS A 132 5.70 16.65 -13.97
N GLY A 133 4.64 15.91 -14.31
CA GLY A 133 4.34 14.62 -13.73
C GLY A 133 5.46 13.60 -13.97
N HIS A 134 6.00 13.56 -15.18
CA HIS A 134 7.13 12.69 -15.53
C HIS A 134 8.39 13.05 -14.71
N ASP A 135 8.71 14.33 -14.57
CA ASP A 135 9.83 14.78 -13.74
C ASP A 135 9.62 14.44 -12.26
N PHE A 136 8.39 14.60 -11.75
CA PHE A 136 8.03 14.21 -10.40
C PHE A 136 8.15 12.69 -10.17
N VAL A 137 7.65 11.85 -11.07
CA VAL A 137 7.77 10.39 -10.99
C VAL A 137 9.24 9.97 -10.99
N LYS A 138 10.07 10.57 -11.87
CA LYS A 138 11.52 10.31 -11.89
C LYS A 138 12.20 10.74 -10.59
N ALA A 139 11.86 11.90 -10.03
CA ALA A 139 12.46 12.39 -8.79
C ALA A 139 12.00 11.56 -7.57
N SER A 140 10.79 11.01 -7.61
CA SER A 140 10.19 10.32 -6.46
C SER A 140 10.67 8.89 -6.24
N GLN A 141 11.36 8.29 -7.22
CA GLN A 141 11.86 6.92 -7.08
C GLN A 141 13.02 6.89 -6.07
N VAL A 142 12.94 5.99 -5.09
CA VAL A 142 14.01 5.76 -4.11
C VAL A 142 15.26 5.23 -4.82
N GLN A 143 16.41 5.88 -4.59
CA GLN A 143 17.66 5.58 -5.31
C GLN A 143 18.60 4.62 -4.57
N ASP A 144 18.41 4.48 -3.26
CA ASP A 144 19.28 3.72 -2.37
C ASP A 144 18.46 2.79 -1.47
N ASN A 145 19.04 1.66 -1.08
CA ASN A 145 18.46 0.85 -0.01
C ASN A 145 18.65 1.55 1.35
N PRO A 146 17.91 1.14 2.39
CA PRO A 146 18.16 1.66 3.73
C PRO A 146 19.61 1.38 4.15
N SER A 147 20.17 2.24 5.00
CA SER A 147 21.57 2.23 5.39
C SER A 147 21.97 0.95 6.13
N ASP A 148 23.27 0.67 6.12
CA ASP A 148 23.90 -0.43 6.86
C ASP A 148 23.26 -1.81 6.62
N ASP A 149 23.29 -2.69 7.62
CA ASP A 149 22.60 -3.99 7.59
C ASP A 149 21.11 -3.80 7.89
N PHE A 150 20.38 -3.29 6.90
CA PHE A 150 18.95 -3.00 7.00
C PHE A 150 18.10 -4.23 7.33
N LYS A 151 18.58 -5.44 6.99
CA LYS A 151 17.89 -6.69 7.33
C LYS A 151 17.94 -6.96 8.83
N ALA A 152 19.05 -6.66 9.49
CA ALA A 152 19.17 -6.76 10.95
C ALA A 152 18.27 -5.74 11.68
N MET A 153 17.84 -4.69 10.99
CA MET A 153 16.89 -3.69 11.46
C MET A 153 15.47 -3.91 10.92
N TYR A 154 15.22 -5.11 10.38
CA TYR A 154 13.92 -5.57 9.88
C TYR A 154 13.36 -4.80 8.68
N ARG A 155 14.11 -3.91 8.03
CA ARG A 155 13.70 -3.26 6.78
C ARG A 155 13.88 -4.20 5.58
N HIS A 156 13.21 -3.86 4.48
CA HIS A 156 13.32 -4.56 3.19
C HIS A 156 14.07 -3.72 2.14
N ILE A 157 14.32 -4.29 0.97
CA ILE A 157 14.93 -3.54 -0.15
C ILE A 157 13.99 -2.44 -0.62
N SER A 158 14.52 -1.24 -0.86
CA SER A 158 13.75 -0.07 -1.31
C SER A 158 14.35 0.62 -2.53
N LYS A 159 15.58 0.31 -2.93
CA LYS A 159 16.17 0.85 -4.16
C LYS A 159 15.32 0.49 -5.37
N GLY A 160 14.84 1.51 -6.08
CA GLY A 160 13.95 1.36 -7.23
C GLY A 160 12.46 1.45 -6.90
N ALA A 161 12.10 1.52 -5.61
CA ALA A 161 10.72 1.63 -5.17
C ALA A 161 10.15 3.03 -5.39
N TRP A 162 8.82 3.10 -5.45
CA TRP A 162 8.08 4.32 -5.17
C TRP A 162 7.34 4.13 -3.85
N THR A 163 7.42 5.15 -2.99
CA THR A 163 6.69 5.18 -1.72
C THR A 163 5.28 5.72 -1.97
N PHE A 164 4.39 5.63 -0.97
CA PHE A 164 3.04 6.22 -1.07
C PHE A 164 3.06 7.76 -1.19
N ALA A 165 4.03 8.40 -0.52
CA ALA A 165 4.12 9.84 -0.36
C ALA A 165 5.19 10.46 -1.27
N MET A 166 6.44 10.48 -0.79
CA MET A 166 7.59 11.11 -1.43
C MET A 166 8.87 10.31 -1.18
N GLN A 167 9.91 10.57 -1.96
CA GLN A 167 11.18 9.85 -1.91
C GLN A 167 11.81 9.83 -0.51
N ASP A 168 11.78 10.97 0.18
CA ASP A 168 12.37 11.15 1.53
C ASP A 168 11.81 10.16 2.57
N HIS A 169 10.57 9.67 2.37
CA HIS A 169 9.94 8.70 3.25
C HIS A 169 10.68 7.35 3.26
N GLY A 170 11.26 6.94 2.12
CA GLY A 170 12.10 5.75 2.01
C GLY A 170 11.43 4.39 2.23
N TRP A 171 10.17 4.34 2.67
CA TRP A 171 9.39 3.12 2.84
C TRP A 171 8.82 2.63 1.51
N GLN A 172 9.36 1.52 1.00
CA GLN A 172 8.83 0.87 -0.19
C GLN A 172 7.40 0.37 0.08
N VAL A 173 6.54 0.50 -0.93
CA VAL A 173 5.19 -0.07 -0.92
C VAL A 173 4.97 -0.78 -2.25
N SER A 174 4.40 -1.99 -2.24
CA SER A 174 4.33 -2.88 -3.40
C SER A 174 3.50 -2.30 -4.53
N ASP A 175 2.29 -1.81 -4.23
CA ASP A 175 1.37 -1.23 -5.20
C ASP A 175 1.89 0.12 -5.68
N CYS A 176 2.38 0.97 -4.79
CA CYS A 176 2.98 2.26 -5.16
C CYS A 176 4.15 2.05 -6.11
N THR A 177 5.00 1.04 -5.85
CA THR A 177 6.11 0.68 -6.74
C THR A 177 5.62 0.15 -8.07
N ALA A 178 4.56 -0.67 -8.07
CA ALA A 178 4.02 -1.24 -9.30
C ALA A 178 3.26 -0.22 -10.17
N GLU A 179 2.47 0.67 -9.56
CA GLU A 179 1.81 1.81 -10.22
C GLU A 179 2.82 2.86 -10.68
N GLY A 180 3.86 3.11 -9.87
CA GLY A 180 5.00 3.95 -10.25
C GLY A 180 5.74 3.38 -11.47
N LEU A 181 6.04 2.08 -11.47
CA LEU A 181 6.64 1.37 -12.60
C LEU A 181 5.74 1.44 -13.84
N LYS A 182 4.45 1.13 -13.71
CA LYS A 182 3.46 1.21 -14.80
C LYS A 182 3.43 2.62 -15.40
N THR A 183 3.33 3.64 -14.56
CA THR A 183 3.32 5.05 -14.97
C THR A 183 4.61 5.45 -15.68
N ALA A 184 5.77 5.07 -15.16
CA ALA A 184 7.07 5.37 -15.77
C ALA A 184 7.26 4.66 -17.12
N LEU A 185 6.76 3.43 -17.25
CA LEU A 185 6.74 2.69 -18.52
C LEU A 185 5.77 3.30 -19.54
N LEU A 186 4.62 3.84 -19.11
CA LEU A 186 3.72 4.59 -19.98
C LEU A 186 4.40 5.85 -20.54
N PHE A 187 5.09 6.62 -19.69
CA PHE A 187 5.90 7.76 -20.15
C PHE A 187 7.00 7.34 -21.14
N SER A 188 7.62 6.17 -20.95
CA SER A 188 8.67 5.68 -21.86
C SER A 188 8.19 5.43 -23.30
N GLN A 189 6.88 5.30 -23.51
CA GLN A 189 6.25 5.13 -24.82
C GLN A 189 5.85 6.46 -25.47
N MET A 190 5.97 7.58 -24.75
CA MET A 190 5.63 8.91 -25.24
C MET A 190 6.84 9.59 -25.89
N SER A 191 6.57 10.60 -26.74
CA SER A 191 7.62 11.39 -27.37
C SER A 191 8.41 12.20 -26.31
N PRO A 192 9.76 12.14 -26.30
CA PRO A 192 10.59 12.99 -25.45
C PRO A 192 10.34 14.50 -25.69
N ASP A 193 9.97 14.89 -26.91
CA ASP A 193 9.64 16.28 -27.23
C ASP A 193 8.39 16.75 -26.47
N LEU A 194 7.50 15.83 -26.08
CA LEU A 194 6.25 16.12 -25.37
C LEU A 194 6.44 16.14 -23.85
N VAL A 195 7.10 15.10 -23.31
CA VAL A 195 7.17 14.86 -21.85
C VAL A 195 8.59 14.85 -21.27
N GLY A 196 9.61 15.18 -22.07
CA GLY A 196 11.01 15.18 -21.66
C GLY A 196 11.67 13.80 -21.71
N GLU A 197 12.95 13.76 -21.37
CA GLU A 197 13.77 12.55 -21.46
C GLU A 197 13.23 11.42 -20.60
N LYS A 198 13.27 10.22 -21.19
CA LYS A 198 12.88 8.96 -20.55
C LYS A 198 13.82 8.63 -19.38
N MET A 199 13.26 7.93 -18.41
CA MET A 199 14.00 7.33 -17.31
C MET A 199 14.99 6.26 -17.79
N GLU A 200 16.12 6.10 -17.12
CA GLU A 200 17.11 5.08 -17.43
C GLU A 200 16.53 3.67 -17.24
N THR A 201 16.92 2.73 -18.11
CA THR A 201 16.33 1.38 -18.14
C THR A 201 16.62 0.58 -16.88
N GLU A 202 17.80 0.76 -16.30
CA GLU A 202 18.25 0.15 -15.06
C GLU A 202 17.31 0.46 -13.89
N ARG A 203 16.71 1.66 -13.89
CA ARG A 203 15.77 2.07 -12.85
C ARG A 203 14.44 1.33 -12.92
N PHE A 204 14.03 0.88 -14.11
CA PHE A 204 12.90 -0.06 -14.24
C PHE A 204 13.26 -1.44 -13.70
N TYR A 205 14.50 -1.89 -13.89
CA TYR A 205 14.98 -3.18 -13.37
C TYR A 205 15.04 -3.18 -11.84
N ASP A 206 15.48 -2.09 -11.23
CA ASP A 206 15.46 -1.93 -9.78
C ASP A 206 14.03 -2.00 -9.21
N ALA A 207 13.07 -1.33 -9.85
CA ALA A 207 11.65 -1.43 -9.45
C ALA A 207 11.11 -2.88 -9.57
N VAL A 208 11.43 -3.57 -10.67
CA VAL A 208 11.07 -4.99 -10.85
C VAL A 208 11.70 -5.87 -9.78
N ASN A 209 12.93 -5.58 -9.34
CA ASN A 209 13.57 -6.31 -8.26
C ASN A 209 12.82 -6.15 -6.93
N VAL A 210 12.38 -4.94 -6.60
CA VAL A 210 11.55 -4.69 -5.40
C VAL A 210 10.25 -5.48 -5.49
N ILE A 211 9.49 -5.34 -6.58
CA ILE A 211 8.21 -6.04 -6.75
C ILE A 211 8.42 -7.55 -6.59
N LEU A 212 9.30 -8.17 -7.37
CA LEU A 212 9.52 -9.63 -7.32
C LEU A 212 9.97 -10.13 -5.94
N SER A 213 10.64 -9.29 -5.14
CA SER A 213 11.09 -9.66 -3.80
C SER A 213 9.98 -9.71 -2.74
N LEU A 214 8.83 -9.10 -3.02
CA LEU A 214 7.70 -9.00 -2.09
C LEU A 214 6.67 -10.13 -2.28
N GLN A 215 6.73 -10.90 -3.37
CA GLN A 215 5.71 -11.91 -3.62
C GLN A 215 5.76 -13.05 -2.59
N SER A 216 4.63 -13.27 -1.93
CA SER A 216 4.44 -14.34 -0.96
C SER A 216 4.30 -15.72 -1.62
N SER A 217 4.42 -16.76 -0.80
CA SER A 217 4.37 -18.16 -1.26
C SER A 217 3.03 -18.56 -1.89
N ASN A 218 1.93 -17.93 -1.46
CA ASN A 218 0.58 -18.08 -2.02
C ASN A 218 0.38 -17.30 -3.33
N GLY A 219 1.37 -16.55 -3.81
CA GLY A 219 1.30 -15.76 -5.03
C GLY A 219 0.82 -14.32 -4.84
N GLY A 220 0.23 -14.00 -3.69
CA GLY A 220 -0.22 -12.65 -3.36
C GLY A 220 0.93 -11.71 -2.99
N PHE A 221 0.61 -10.43 -2.92
CA PHE A 221 1.54 -9.38 -2.53
C PHE A 221 1.06 -8.65 -1.28
N PRO A 222 1.93 -8.52 -0.27
CA PRO A 222 1.74 -7.61 0.84
C PRO A 222 2.06 -6.19 0.44
N ALA A 223 1.69 -5.22 1.27
CA ALA A 223 1.87 -3.83 0.94
C ALA A 223 3.28 -3.32 1.25
N TRP A 224 3.86 -3.55 2.44
CA TRP A 224 5.20 -3.01 2.78
C TRP A 224 6.33 -4.05 2.72
N GLU A 225 6.13 -5.22 3.32
CA GLU A 225 7.19 -6.21 3.52
C GLU A 225 6.71 -7.65 3.29
N PRO A 226 7.57 -8.66 3.11
CA PRO A 226 7.12 -10.04 3.08
C PRO A 226 6.48 -10.47 4.40
N GLN A 227 5.44 -11.31 4.36
CA GLN A 227 4.84 -11.87 5.58
C GLN A 227 5.88 -12.67 6.38
N ARG A 228 6.18 -12.23 7.61
CA ARG A 228 7.15 -12.89 8.53
C ARG A 228 6.49 -13.59 9.72
N ALA A 229 5.17 -13.50 9.81
CA ALA A 229 4.41 -13.89 10.99
C ALA A 229 3.09 -14.55 10.56
N TYR A 230 2.59 -15.47 11.40
CA TYR A 230 1.40 -16.27 11.09
C TYR A 230 0.12 -15.62 11.65
N ALA A 231 -1.01 -15.83 10.97
CA ALA A 231 -2.32 -15.25 11.31
C ALA A 231 -2.78 -15.49 12.76
N TRP A 232 -2.32 -16.56 13.42
CA TRP A 232 -2.70 -16.81 14.82
C TRP A 232 -2.17 -15.76 15.80
N LEU A 233 -1.12 -15.01 15.43
CA LEU A 233 -0.55 -13.95 16.28
C LEU A 233 -1.53 -12.81 16.50
N GLU A 234 -2.51 -12.63 15.60
CA GLU A 234 -3.52 -11.57 15.70
C GLU A 234 -4.47 -11.76 16.87
N LYS A 235 -4.51 -12.96 17.45
CA LYS A 235 -5.12 -13.22 18.77
C LYS A 235 -4.45 -12.45 19.91
N PHE A 236 -3.34 -11.76 19.65
CA PHE A 236 -2.63 -10.90 20.58
C PHE A 236 -2.57 -9.45 20.10
N ASN A 237 -3.40 -9.08 19.11
CA ASN A 237 -3.51 -7.70 18.64
C ASN A 237 -3.90 -6.79 19.81
N PRO A 238 -3.03 -5.85 20.23
CA PRO A 238 -3.31 -5.00 21.38
C PRO A 238 -4.26 -3.84 21.06
N THR A 239 -4.63 -3.67 19.79
CA THR A 239 -5.54 -2.61 19.36
C THR A 239 -6.99 -3.07 19.48
N GLU A 240 -7.81 -2.29 20.18
CA GLU A 240 -9.21 -2.61 20.46
C GLU A 240 -10.16 -2.15 19.33
N PHE A 241 -9.66 -1.34 18.41
CA PHE A 241 -10.44 -0.65 17.37
C PHE A 241 -9.93 -0.92 15.95
N PHE A 242 -8.82 -1.64 15.78
CA PHE A 242 -8.33 -2.09 14.48
C PHE A 242 -8.25 -3.61 14.43
N GLU A 243 -8.65 -4.17 13.29
CA GLU A 243 -8.50 -5.59 12.96
C GLU A 243 -7.26 -5.77 12.09
N ASP A 244 -6.60 -6.92 12.22
CA ASP A 244 -5.56 -7.38 11.30
C ASP A 244 -4.35 -6.43 11.12
N THR A 245 -3.88 -5.82 12.22
CA THR A 245 -2.78 -4.85 12.20
C THR A 245 -1.43 -5.40 12.66
N LEU A 246 -1.38 -6.60 13.25
CA LEU A 246 -0.12 -7.09 13.85
C LEU A 246 0.82 -7.71 12.82
N ILE A 247 0.25 -8.29 11.75
CA ILE A 247 1.03 -8.95 10.72
C ILE A 247 0.71 -8.37 9.35
N GLU A 248 1.73 -8.34 8.51
CA GLU A 248 1.55 -8.07 7.10
C GLU A 248 0.85 -9.24 6.40
N ARG A 249 -0.01 -8.92 5.42
CA ARG A 249 -0.86 -9.86 4.69
C ARG A 249 -0.85 -9.55 3.23
N GLU A 250 -1.22 -10.51 2.40
CA GLU A 250 -1.40 -10.26 0.99
C GLU A 250 -2.76 -9.61 0.70
N TYR A 251 -2.77 -8.72 -0.30
CA TYR A 251 -3.95 -7.97 -0.70
C TYR A 251 -4.21 -8.12 -2.20
N VAL A 252 -5.48 -8.14 -2.59
CA VAL A 252 -5.89 -8.27 -4.00
C VAL A 252 -5.42 -7.06 -4.81
N GLU A 253 -5.46 -5.90 -4.19
CA GLU A 253 -5.10 -4.60 -4.76
C GLU A 253 -3.59 -4.53 -5.04
N CYS A 254 -2.78 -4.87 -4.03
CA CYS A 254 -1.33 -4.97 -4.17
C CYS A 254 -0.92 -6.01 -5.23
N THR A 255 -1.60 -7.16 -5.23
CA THR A 255 -1.35 -8.23 -6.20
C THR A 255 -1.72 -7.81 -7.62
N SER A 256 -2.84 -7.12 -7.80
CA SER A 256 -3.29 -6.60 -9.09
C SER A 256 -2.32 -5.57 -9.64
N SER A 257 -1.95 -4.54 -8.87
CA SER A 257 -0.97 -3.54 -9.30
C SER A 257 0.34 -4.18 -9.73
N ALA A 258 0.85 -5.16 -8.96
CA ALA A 258 2.04 -5.92 -9.32
C ALA A 258 1.90 -6.65 -10.67
N ILE A 259 0.77 -7.32 -10.93
CA ILE A 259 0.48 -7.94 -12.23
C ILE A 259 0.51 -6.89 -13.35
N GLN A 260 -0.19 -5.77 -13.18
CA GLN A 260 -0.30 -4.75 -14.21
C GLN A 260 1.06 -4.14 -14.58
N GLY A 261 1.85 -3.73 -13.58
CA GLY A 261 3.19 -3.20 -13.78
C GLY A 261 4.13 -4.20 -14.43
N LEU A 262 4.15 -5.45 -13.94
CA LEU A 262 5.00 -6.51 -14.49
C LEU A 262 4.57 -6.95 -15.89
N ALA A 263 3.28 -6.98 -16.20
CA ALA A 263 2.77 -7.33 -17.52
C ALA A 263 3.19 -6.29 -18.57
N LEU A 264 3.08 -5.00 -18.26
CA LEU A 264 3.55 -3.92 -19.12
C LEU A 264 5.09 -3.95 -19.26
N PHE A 265 5.82 -4.11 -18.15
CA PHE A 265 7.27 -4.23 -18.17
C PHE A 265 7.72 -5.37 -19.07
N LYS A 266 7.11 -6.54 -18.92
CA LYS A 266 7.38 -7.74 -19.71
C LYS A 266 7.17 -7.54 -21.22
N LYS A 267 6.19 -6.71 -21.59
CA LYS A 267 5.91 -6.37 -23.00
C LYS A 267 7.03 -5.49 -23.58
N LEU A 268 7.52 -4.52 -22.82
CA LEU A 268 8.52 -3.54 -23.25
C LEU A 268 9.98 -4.03 -23.09
N HIS A 269 10.23 -4.89 -22.11
CA HIS A 269 11.55 -5.46 -21.78
C HIS A 269 11.53 -7.00 -21.79
N PRO A 270 11.19 -7.65 -22.94
CA PRO A 270 10.85 -9.08 -22.99
C PRO A 270 11.99 -10.05 -22.62
N LYS A 271 13.25 -9.58 -22.57
CA LYS A 271 14.43 -10.39 -22.25
C LYS A 271 14.82 -10.37 -20.77
N HIS A 272 14.40 -9.37 -20.01
CA HIS A 272 14.83 -9.20 -18.61
C HIS A 272 13.99 -10.08 -17.68
N ARG A 273 14.63 -11.03 -16.96
CA ARG A 273 14.01 -11.92 -15.95
C ARG A 273 12.68 -12.58 -16.38
N ARG A 274 12.54 -12.87 -17.68
CA ARG A 274 11.27 -13.27 -18.30
C ARG A 274 10.58 -14.45 -17.61
N LYS A 275 11.32 -15.52 -17.30
CA LYS A 275 10.79 -16.74 -16.66
C LYS A 275 10.25 -16.46 -15.26
N GLU A 276 10.97 -15.65 -14.50
CA GLU A 276 10.59 -15.29 -13.13
C GLU A 276 9.34 -14.42 -13.14
N ILE A 277 9.27 -13.44 -14.05
CA ILE A 277 8.09 -12.58 -14.20
C ILE A 277 6.87 -13.38 -14.66
N ASP A 278 7.01 -14.29 -15.65
CA ASP A 278 5.90 -15.14 -16.08
C ASP A 278 5.38 -16.04 -14.94
N SER A 279 6.28 -16.64 -14.17
CA SER A 279 5.90 -17.43 -12.99
C SER A 279 5.25 -16.58 -11.90
N CYS A 280 5.76 -15.36 -11.68
CA CYS A 280 5.23 -14.42 -10.71
C CYS A 280 3.79 -14.04 -11.05
N ILE A 281 3.53 -13.63 -12.30
CA ILE A 281 2.21 -13.24 -12.78
C ILE A 281 1.23 -14.43 -12.69
N ALA A 282 1.65 -15.64 -13.06
CA ALA A 282 0.78 -16.82 -12.98
C ALA A 282 0.28 -17.09 -11.55
N ARG A 283 1.19 -17.09 -10.56
CA ARG A 283 0.81 -17.29 -9.15
C ARG A 283 -0.06 -16.15 -8.60
N ALA A 284 0.21 -14.92 -9.04
CA ALA A 284 -0.57 -13.75 -8.63
C ALA A 284 -2.01 -13.81 -9.17
N ILE A 285 -2.18 -14.32 -10.39
CA ILE A 285 -3.50 -14.60 -10.97
C ILE A 285 -4.23 -15.67 -10.13
N ASP A 286 -3.56 -16.77 -9.80
CA ASP A 286 -4.14 -17.84 -8.99
C ASP A 286 -4.61 -17.29 -7.63
N TYR A 287 -3.78 -16.47 -6.96
CA TYR A 287 -4.14 -15.79 -5.73
C TYR A 287 -5.41 -14.93 -5.86
N ILE A 288 -5.53 -14.12 -6.91
CA ILE A 288 -6.72 -13.28 -7.13
C ILE A 288 -7.95 -14.18 -7.34
N GLU A 289 -7.86 -15.27 -8.11
CA GLU A 289 -9.01 -16.15 -8.32
C GLU A 289 -9.40 -16.94 -7.06
N ASP A 290 -8.42 -17.38 -6.28
CA ASP A 290 -8.63 -18.14 -5.04
C ASP A 290 -9.20 -17.29 -3.90
N THR A 291 -9.00 -15.97 -3.93
CA THR A 291 -9.52 -15.03 -2.93
C THR A 291 -10.91 -14.45 -3.29
N GLN A 292 -11.47 -14.82 -4.44
CA GLN A 292 -12.79 -14.35 -4.85
C GLN A 292 -13.89 -14.90 -3.92
N LEU A 293 -14.80 -14.04 -3.49
CA LEU A 293 -15.93 -14.44 -2.67
C LEU A 293 -17.00 -15.20 -3.46
N PRO A 294 -17.85 -16.01 -2.79
CA PRO A 294 -18.87 -16.79 -3.46
C PRO A 294 -19.85 -15.98 -4.33
N ASP A 295 -20.11 -14.73 -3.97
CA ASP A 295 -20.99 -13.81 -4.71
C ASP A 295 -20.31 -13.14 -5.92
N GLY A 296 -19.02 -13.40 -6.14
CA GLY A 296 -18.24 -12.86 -7.25
C GLY A 296 -17.41 -11.62 -6.93
N SER A 297 -17.57 -11.04 -5.74
CA SER A 297 -16.83 -9.85 -5.32
C SER A 297 -15.46 -10.18 -4.70
N TRP A 298 -14.65 -9.14 -4.50
CA TRP A 298 -13.47 -9.17 -3.63
C TRP A 298 -13.59 -8.10 -2.56
N TYR A 299 -13.19 -8.44 -1.34
CA TYR A 299 -13.15 -7.50 -0.23
C TYR A 299 -11.98 -6.52 -0.41
N GLY A 300 -12.25 -5.21 -0.34
CA GLY A 300 -11.23 -4.16 -0.39
C GLY A 300 -10.70 -3.81 1.00
N CYS A 301 -9.38 -3.78 1.14
CA CYS A 301 -8.68 -3.45 2.38
C CYS A 301 -8.21 -1.99 2.41
N TRP A 302 -7.91 -1.40 1.24
CA TRP A 302 -7.35 -0.04 1.14
C TRP A 302 -8.33 1.01 0.56
N GLY A 303 -9.56 0.58 0.26
CA GLY A 303 -10.65 1.43 -0.22
C GLY A 303 -12.01 0.81 0.15
N ILE A 304 -13.09 1.59 0.07
CA ILE A 304 -14.43 1.18 0.52
C ILE A 304 -15.26 0.63 -0.65
N CYS A 305 -15.57 -0.65 -0.75
CA CYS A 305 -14.94 -1.84 -0.17
C CYS A 305 -14.96 -2.90 -1.28
N TYR A 306 -16.14 -3.41 -1.60
CA TYR A 306 -16.29 -4.44 -2.62
C TYR A 306 -16.19 -3.89 -4.04
N THR A 307 -16.67 -2.67 -4.29
CA THR A 307 -16.47 -2.01 -5.58
C THR A 307 -14.98 -1.79 -5.87
N TYR A 308 -14.22 -1.37 -4.85
CA TYR A 308 -12.78 -1.17 -4.90
C TYR A 308 -12.00 -2.47 -5.13
N GLY A 309 -12.20 -3.47 -4.27
CA GLY A 309 -11.50 -4.76 -4.39
C GLY A 309 -11.81 -5.47 -5.70
N THR A 310 -13.08 -5.42 -6.15
CA THR A 310 -13.49 -6.00 -7.43
C THR A 310 -12.87 -5.28 -8.62
N TRP A 311 -12.74 -3.95 -8.57
CA TRP A 311 -12.06 -3.18 -9.60
C TRP A 311 -10.60 -3.60 -9.78
N PHE A 312 -9.83 -3.65 -8.68
CA PHE A 312 -8.46 -4.13 -8.74
C PHE A 312 -8.37 -5.57 -9.25
N ALA A 313 -9.20 -6.48 -8.74
CA ALA A 313 -9.19 -7.88 -9.19
C ALA A 313 -9.41 -7.99 -10.71
N VAL A 314 -10.43 -7.28 -11.22
CA VAL A 314 -10.77 -7.31 -12.65
C VAL A 314 -9.65 -6.69 -13.50
N GLU A 315 -9.08 -5.56 -13.11
CA GLU A 315 -7.95 -4.94 -13.83
C GLU A 315 -6.74 -5.88 -13.91
N GLY A 316 -6.37 -6.50 -12.79
CA GLY A 316 -5.22 -7.41 -12.73
C GLY A 316 -5.40 -8.63 -13.63
N LEU A 317 -6.60 -9.22 -13.62
CA LEU A 317 -6.96 -10.32 -14.51
C LEU A 317 -7.00 -9.87 -15.98
N ALA A 318 -7.56 -8.69 -16.26
CA ALA A 318 -7.67 -8.11 -17.60
C ALA A 318 -6.29 -7.81 -18.23
N ALA A 319 -5.34 -7.31 -17.45
CA ALA A 319 -3.95 -7.09 -17.88
C ALA A 319 -3.27 -8.37 -18.40
N CYS A 320 -3.78 -9.54 -18.02
CA CYS A 320 -3.32 -10.86 -18.48
C CYS A 320 -4.24 -11.53 -19.52
N GLY A 321 -5.17 -10.78 -20.11
CA GLY A 321 -6.07 -11.25 -21.16
C GLY A 321 -7.26 -12.07 -20.68
N LYS A 322 -7.57 -12.05 -19.37
CA LYS A 322 -8.83 -12.57 -18.85
C LYS A 322 -9.93 -11.54 -19.06
N SER A 323 -11.12 -12.02 -19.39
CA SER A 323 -12.26 -11.20 -19.79
C SER A 323 -13.55 -11.91 -19.44
N TYR A 324 -14.67 -11.20 -19.57
CA TYR A 324 -16.02 -11.74 -19.46
C TYR A 324 -16.24 -12.99 -20.34
N ARG A 325 -15.52 -13.13 -21.47
CA ARG A 325 -15.74 -14.23 -22.41
C ARG A 325 -15.00 -15.52 -22.03
N ASN A 326 -13.88 -15.43 -21.32
CA ASN A 326 -12.97 -16.56 -21.11
C ASN A 326 -12.64 -16.83 -19.62
N CYS A 327 -13.07 -15.98 -18.68
CA CYS A 327 -12.80 -16.14 -17.27
C CYS A 327 -14.11 -16.17 -16.46
N PRO A 328 -14.45 -17.29 -15.78
CA PRO A 328 -15.61 -17.37 -14.89
C PRO A 328 -15.58 -16.35 -13.76
N SER A 329 -14.41 -16.10 -13.16
CA SER A 329 -14.26 -15.13 -12.06
C SER A 329 -14.62 -13.72 -12.50
N VAL A 330 -14.15 -13.28 -13.68
CA VAL A 330 -14.53 -11.98 -14.25
C VAL A 330 -16.03 -11.89 -14.54
N ARG A 331 -16.68 -12.97 -15.01
CA ARG A 331 -18.14 -12.95 -15.22
C ARG A 331 -18.91 -12.75 -13.93
N LYS A 332 -18.55 -13.48 -12.87
CA LYS A 332 -19.16 -13.33 -11.55
C LYS A 332 -18.95 -11.92 -10.97
N ALA A 333 -17.77 -11.34 -11.18
CA ALA A 333 -17.47 -9.96 -10.81
C ALA A 333 -18.44 -8.97 -11.46
N CYS A 334 -18.66 -9.11 -12.77
CA CYS A 334 -19.60 -8.29 -13.51
C CYS A 334 -21.04 -8.50 -13.03
N GLU A 335 -21.47 -9.74 -12.80
CA GLU A 335 -22.79 -10.07 -12.26
C GLU A 335 -23.01 -9.43 -10.88
N PHE A 336 -22.00 -9.51 -10.00
CA PHE A 336 -22.02 -8.84 -8.70
C PHE A 336 -22.23 -7.34 -8.85
N LEU A 337 -21.37 -6.65 -9.62
CA LEU A 337 -21.43 -5.20 -9.77
C LEU A 337 -22.77 -4.74 -10.36
N LEU A 338 -23.27 -5.41 -11.40
CA LEU A 338 -24.57 -5.10 -12.00
C LEU A 338 -25.73 -5.33 -11.04
N SER A 339 -25.64 -6.35 -10.17
CA SER A 339 -26.67 -6.59 -9.14
C SER A 339 -26.76 -5.46 -8.10
N LYS A 340 -25.70 -4.63 -7.97
CA LYS A 340 -25.64 -3.49 -7.04
C LYS A 340 -25.91 -2.15 -7.70
N GLN A 341 -26.17 -2.12 -9.01
CA GLN A 341 -26.45 -0.88 -9.72
C GLN A 341 -27.75 -0.23 -9.22
N LEU A 342 -27.65 1.05 -8.84
CA LEU A 342 -28.75 1.91 -8.46
C LEU A 342 -29.28 2.68 -9.69
N PRO A 343 -30.51 3.23 -9.66
CA PRO A 343 -31.06 3.97 -10.79
C PRO A 343 -30.20 5.14 -11.31
N CYS A 344 -29.33 5.70 -10.46
CA CYS A 344 -28.46 6.83 -10.76
C CYS A 344 -26.96 6.56 -10.54
N GLY A 345 -26.51 5.29 -10.55
CA GLY A 345 -25.09 4.93 -10.42
C GLY A 345 -24.83 3.78 -9.45
N GLY A 346 -23.73 3.83 -8.70
CA GLY A 346 -23.42 2.91 -7.60
C GLY A 346 -23.01 3.68 -6.34
N GLY A 347 -23.21 3.10 -5.16
CA GLY A 347 -22.89 3.75 -3.90
C GLY A 347 -22.84 2.77 -2.74
N GLU A 348 -21.69 2.69 -2.10
CA GLU A 348 -21.31 1.74 -1.06
C GLU A 348 -20.90 2.49 0.23
N SER A 349 -21.40 2.03 1.38
CA SER A 349 -21.14 2.65 2.67
C SER A 349 -19.83 2.17 3.28
N TYR A 350 -19.20 2.99 4.12
CA TYR A 350 -18.07 2.57 4.96
C TYR A 350 -18.42 1.37 5.85
N LEU A 351 -19.70 1.20 6.18
CA LEU A 351 -20.22 0.06 6.92
C LEU A 351 -19.96 -1.28 6.20
N SER A 352 -19.72 -1.27 4.88
CA SER A 352 -19.31 -2.48 4.17
C SER A 352 -18.01 -3.06 4.69
N SER A 353 -17.04 -2.21 5.03
CA SER A 353 -15.74 -2.62 5.58
C SER A 353 -15.87 -3.16 7.00
N GLN A 354 -16.73 -2.54 7.81
CA GLN A 354 -16.97 -2.96 9.20
C GLN A 354 -17.76 -4.27 9.27
N ASN A 355 -18.86 -4.36 8.52
CA ASN A 355 -19.77 -5.51 8.58
C ASN A 355 -19.36 -6.64 7.65
N LYS A 356 -18.32 -6.45 6.83
CA LYS A 356 -17.86 -7.38 5.80
C LYS A 356 -19.01 -7.83 4.88
N VAL A 357 -19.93 -6.93 4.55
CA VAL A 357 -21.05 -7.19 3.62
C VAL A 357 -21.36 -5.92 2.86
N TYR A 358 -21.57 -6.02 1.54
CA TYR A 358 -21.92 -4.87 0.71
C TYR A 358 -23.17 -4.17 1.25
N THR A 359 -23.00 -2.91 1.66
CA THR A 359 -24.04 -2.06 2.23
C THR A 359 -24.17 -0.82 1.36
N ASN A 360 -25.37 -0.55 0.85
CA ASN A 360 -25.62 0.69 0.10
C ASN A 360 -25.37 1.91 0.98
N LEU A 361 -24.96 3.03 0.35
CA LEU A 361 -25.03 4.32 1.02
C LEU A 361 -26.46 4.64 1.45
N GLU A 362 -26.58 5.30 2.60
CA GLU A 362 -27.88 5.70 3.13
C GLU A 362 -28.70 6.49 2.10
N GLY A 363 -29.96 6.07 1.93
CA GLY A 363 -30.87 6.61 0.94
C GLY A 363 -30.63 6.12 -0.49
N ASN A 364 -29.81 5.07 -0.69
CA ASN A 364 -29.41 4.57 -2.02
C ASN A 364 -28.83 5.69 -2.90
N ARG A 365 -28.00 6.54 -2.29
CA ARG A 365 -27.35 7.64 -3.01
C ARG A 365 -26.15 7.11 -3.80
N PRO A 366 -25.91 7.62 -5.02
CA PRO A 366 -24.72 7.27 -5.76
C PRO A 366 -23.50 7.98 -5.15
N ASN A 367 -22.33 7.40 -5.39
CA ASN A 367 -21.03 7.98 -5.11
C ASN A 367 -20.18 7.95 -6.37
N LEU A 368 -19.53 9.07 -6.68
CA LEU A 368 -18.75 9.23 -7.91
C LEU A 368 -17.64 8.19 -8.03
N VAL A 369 -16.88 7.98 -6.96
CA VAL A 369 -15.71 7.10 -6.94
C VAL A 369 -16.12 5.64 -7.08
N GLN A 370 -17.12 5.20 -6.33
CA GLN A 370 -17.61 3.82 -6.38
C GLN A 370 -18.31 3.52 -7.71
N THR A 371 -19.01 4.50 -8.29
CA THR A 371 -19.54 4.40 -9.65
C THR A 371 -18.40 4.25 -10.66
N ALA A 372 -17.32 5.03 -10.53
CA ALA A 372 -16.16 4.94 -11.42
C ALA A 372 -15.50 3.56 -11.35
N TRP A 373 -15.23 3.03 -10.16
CA TRP A 373 -14.64 1.69 -9.98
C TRP A 373 -15.50 0.58 -10.62
N ALA A 374 -16.81 0.63 -10.41
CA ALA A 374 -17.72 -0.32 -11.06
C ALA A 374 -17.67 -0.21 -12.59
N LEU A 375 -17.68 1.02 -13.13
CA LEU A 375 -17.61 1.24 -14.59
C LEU A 375 -16.28 0.76 -15.19
N LEU A 376 -15.15 1.11 -14.56
CA LEU A 376 -13.82 0.66 -14.99
C LEU A 376 -13.77 -0.87 -15.04
N SER A 377 -14.24 -1.54 -13.99
CA SER A 377 -14.34 -3.01 -13.95
C SER A 377 -15.13 -3.59 -15.13
N LEU A 378 -16.31 -3.04 -15.43
CA LEU A 378 -17.18 -3.56 -16.50
C LEU A 378 -16.59 -3.33 -17.89
N ILE A 379 -15.88 -2.21 -18.08
CA ILE A 379 -15.16 -1.87 -19.31
C ILE A 379 -13.98 -2.82 -19.51
N ASP A 380 -13.11 -2.97 -18.50
CA ASP A 380 -11.90 -3.79 -18.57
C ASP A 380 -12.21 -5.28 -18.67
N ALA A 381 -13.32 -5.72 -18.07
CA ALA A 381 -13.86 -7.06 -18.27
C ALA A 381 -14.25 -7.34 -19.73
N GLY A 382 -14.41 -6.30 -20.57
CA GLY A 382 -14.90 -6.43 -21.94
C GLY A 382 -16.37 -6.87 -22.02
N GLN A 383 -17.15 -6.61 -20.96
CA GLN A 383 -18.59 -6.86 -20.93
C GLN A 383 -19.33 -5.84 -21.80
N VAL A 384 -18.84 -4.61 -21.82
CA VAL A 384 -19.29 -3.54 -22.73
C VAL A 384 -18.15 -3.25 -23.70
N ARG A 385 -18.45 -3.21 -25.01
CA ARG A 385 -17.51 -2.66 -26.00
C ARG A 385 -17.72 -1.15 -26.02
N VAL A 386 -16.74 -0.39 -25.56
CA VAL A 386 -16.68 1.07 -25.70
C VAL A 386 -16.15 1.44 -27.07
#